data_AF-A0A917G1R3-F1
#
_entry.id   AF-A0A917G1R3-F1
#
_cell.length_a   1.000
_cell.length_b   1.000
_cell.length_c   1.000
_cell.angle_alpha   90.00
_cell.angle_beta   90.00
_cell.angle_gamma   90.00
#
_symmetry.space_group_name_H-M   'P 1'
#
loop_
_entity.id
_entity.type
_entity.pdbx_description
1 polymer ?
#
loop_
_entity_poly.entity_id
_entity_poly.type
_entity_poly.pdbx_seq_one_letter_code
_entity_poly.pdbx_strand_id
1 'polypeptide(L)'
;MGELVVPIDITGEEKAVLAIFSMRQFFLVAPAAVFTFVFLLWGGKLTPFLDGTVSFIIRGIIVLLLDLFVVACAFLKFERYEQYFSEFLITQIKYKKSQKMYY
;
A
#
# COMPACT_ATOMS: atom_id res chain seq x y z
N MET A 1 -28.64 18.29 14.01
CA MET A 1 -28.39 16.84 13.97
C MET A 1 -27.04 16.63 14.62
N GLY A 2 -27.02 16.30 15.91
CA GLY A 2 -25.79 16.02 16.62
C GLY A 2 -25.38 14.59 16.34
N GLU A 3 -24.24 14.40 15.65
CA GLU A 3 -23.64 13.08 15.53
C GLU A 3 -23.30 12.60 16.95
N LEU A 4 -23.95 11.52 17.35
CA LEU A 4 -23.69 10.85 18.62
C LEU A 4 -22.32 10.18 18.45
N VAL A 5 -21.27 10.87 18.89
CA VAL A 5 -19.90 10.36 18.89
C VAL A 5 -19.82 9.27 19.95
N VAL A 6 -20.12 8.04 19.54
CA VAL A 6 -19.96 6.87 20.41
C VAL A 6 -18.47 6.54 20.47
N PRO A 7 -17.86 6.55 21.67
CA PRO A 7 -16.47 6.12 21.80
C PRO A 7 -16.39 4.65 21.43
N ILE A 8 -15.62 4.35 20.38
CA ILE A 8 -15.32 2.97 20.02
C ILE A 8 -14.24 2.50 20.99
N ASP A 9 -14.54 1.48 21.79
CA ASP A 9 -13.56 0.81 22.64
C ASP A 9 -12.61 -0.02 21.78
N ILE A 10 -11.60 0.66 21.27
CA ILE A 10 -10.45 0.07 20.58
C ILE A 10 -9.53 -0.55 21.64
N THR A 11 -8.98 -1.73 21.36
CA THR A 11 -8.03 -2.40 22.26
C THR A 11 -6.78 -1.54 22.48
N GLY A 12 -6.11 -1.69 23.63
CA GLY A 12 -4.94 -0.87 23.97
C GLY A 12 -3.82 -0.94 22.92
N GLU A 13 -3.68 -2.10 22.26
CA GLU A 13 -2.69 -2.35 21.21
C GLU A 13 -3.04 -1.58 19.92
N GLU A 14 -4.30 -1.63 19.48
CA GLU A 14 -4.76 -0.90 18.29
C GLU A 14 -4.68 0.62 18.48
N LYS A 15 -4.93 1.14 19.69
CA LYS A 15 -4.74 2.58 19.99
C LYS A 15 -3.28 3.01 19.87
N ALA A 16 -2.34 2.17 20.31
CA ALA A 16 -0.92 2.46 20.19
C ALA A 16 -0.47 2.46 18.71
N VAL A 17 -0.98 1.54 17.91
CA VAL A 17 -0.69 1.48 16.46
C VAL A 17 -1.31 2.68 15.73
N LEU A 18 -2.56 3.04 16.06
CA LEU A 18 -3.25 4.20 15.46
C LEU A 18 -2.71 5.56 15.91
N ALA A 19 -1.99 5.59 17.04
CA ALA A 19 -1.27 6.79 17.48
C ALA A 19 -0.04 7.07 16.60
N ILE A 20 0.54 6.04 15.97
CA ILE A 20 1.72 6.14 15.10
C ILE A 20 1.29 6.24 13.62
N PHE A 21 0.29 5.47 13.21
CA PHE A 21 -0.21 5.45 11.84
C PHE A 21 -1.67 5.85 11.75
N SER A 22 -2.02 6.70 10.78
CA SER A 22 -3.42 6.90 10.44
C SER A 22 -4.07 5.59 9.98
N MET A 23 -5.37 5.42 10.23
CA MET A 23 -6.11 4.20 9.82
C MET A 23 -5.83 3.82 8.37
N ARG A 24 -5.78 4.80 7.45
CA ARG A 24 -5.51 4.54 6.03
C ARG A 24 -4.10 4.03 5.76
N GLN A 25 -3.09 4.58 6.44
CA GLN A 25 -1.71 4.11 6.33
C GLN A 25 -1.61 2.67 6.84
N PHE A 26 -2.28 2.35 7.94
CA PHE A 26 -2.32 0.98 8.47
C PHE A 26 -2.94 0.00 7.47
N PHE A 27 -4.10 0.33 6.88
CA PHE A 27 -4.76 -0.52 5.88
C PHE A 27 -3.97 -0.72 4.58
N LEU A 28 -3.04 0.19 4.25
CA LEU A 28 -2.18 0.04 3.07
C LEU A 28 -0.88 -0.70 3.40
N VAL A 29 -0.25 -0.36 4.53
CA VAL A 29 1.07 -0.87 4.91
C VAL A 29 1.00 -2.25 5.54
N ALA A 30 0.00 -2.54 6.37
CA ALA A 30 -0.08 -3.84 7.07
C ALA A 30 -0.27 -5.02 6.10
N PRO A 31 -1.20 -4.98 5.10
CA PRO A 31 -1.32 -6.06 4.13
C PRO A 31 -0.09 -6.19 3.23
N ALA A 32 0.56 -5.06 2.88
CA ALA A 32 1.79 -5.07 2.11
C ALA A 32 2.93 -5.73 2.89
N ALA A 33 3.12 -5.40 4.17
CA ALA A 33 4.12 -6.02 5.03
C ALA A 33 3.90 -7.54 5.20
N VAL A 34 2.65 -7.97 5.34
CA VAL A 34 2.30 -9.40 5.37
C VAL A 34 2.63 -10.05 4.03
N PHE A 35 2.26 -9.41 2.92
CA PHE A 35 2.56 -9.92 1.58
C PHE A 35 4.06 -10.06 1.35
N THR A 36 4.87 -9.08 1.76
CA THR A 36 6.33 -9.12 1.56
C THR A 36 6.99 -10.19 2.42
N PHE A 37 6.55 -10.37 3.66
CA PHE A 37 7.02 -11.47 4.50
C PHE A 37 6.73 -12.85 3.89
N VAL A 38 5.49 -13.06 3.43
CA VAL A 38 5.07 -14.31 2.78
C VAL A 38 5.82 -14.53 1.46
N PHE A 39 5.98 -13.48 0.66
CA PHE A 39 6.63 -13.55 -0.64
C PHE A 39 8.15 -13.81 -0.51
N LEU A 40 8.82 -13.27 0.49
CA LEU A 40 10.24 -13.55 0.74
C LEU A 40 10.46 -14.98 1.24
N LEU A 41 9.60 -15.49 2.13
CA LEU A 41 9.73 -16.85 2.68
C LEU A 41 9.30 -17.95 1.70
N TRP A 42 8.16 -17.77 1.04
CA TRP A 42 7.55 -18.79 0.19
C TRP A 42 7.70 -18.56 -1.31
N GLY A 43 8.09 -17.35 -1.73
CA GLY A 43 8.35 -17.03 -3.14
C GLY A 43 9.46 -17.88 -3.75
N GLY A 44 10.31 -18.50 -2.90
CA GLY A 44 11.27 -19.58 -3.18
C GLY A 44 10.86 -20.51 -4.30
N LYS A 45 9.62 -21.00 -4.21
CA LYS A 45 9.07 -22.04 -5.08
C LYS A 45 8.55 -21.51 -6.42
N LEU A 46 8.33 -20.20 -6.57
CA LEU A 46 7.77 -19.61 -7.79
C LEU A 46 8.79 -19.44 -8.92
N THR A 47 10.09 -19.41 -8.64
CA THR A 47 11.13 -19.30 -9.68
C THR A 47 12.08 -20.50 -9.63
N PRO A 48 11.66 -21.66 -10.16
CA PRO A 48 12.49 -22.86 -10.20
C PRO A 48 13.70 -22.75 -11.15
N PHE A 49 13.78 -21.67 -11.94
CA PHE A 49 14.78 -21.46 -12.99
C PHE A 49 16.00 -20.63 -12.57
N LEU A 50 16.03 -20.12 -11.34
CA LEU A 50 17.09 -19.24 -10.84
C LEU A 50 17.77 -19.86 -9.63
N ASP A 51 19.10 -19.84 -9.65
CA ASP A 51 19.93 -20.35 -8.56
C ASP A 51 19.65 -19.59 -7.25
N GLY A 52 19.76 -20.28 -6.12
CA GLY A 52 19.13 -19.90 -4.85
C GLY A 52 19.40 -18.45 -4.42
N THR A 53 20.64 -18.00 -4.50
CA THR A 53 21.08 -16.65 -4.12
C THR A 53 20.61 -15.58 -5.09
N VAL A 54 20.65 -15.86 -6.40
CA VAL A 54 20.19 -14.91 -7.44
C VAL A 54 18.67 -14.74 -7.36
N SER A 55 17.94 -15.82 -7.10
CA SER A 55 16.49 -15.78 -6.88
C SER A 55 16.11 -14.91 -5.69
N PHE A 56 16.90 -14.95 -4.61
CA PHE A 56 16.66 -14.17 -3.40
C PHE A 56 16.87 -12.67 -3.65
N ILE A 57 17.96 -12.30 -4.33
CA ILE A 57 18.28 -10.90 -4.66
C ILE A 57 17.18 -10.29 -5.55
N ILE A 58 16.76 -11.00 -6.60
CA ILE A 58 15.73 -10.50 -7.52
C ILE A 58 14.40 -10.29 -6.79
N ARG A 59 13.99 -11.23 -5.92
CA ARG A 59 12.78 -11.07 -5.11
C ARG A 59 12.89 -9.92 -4.13
N GLY A 60 14.05 -9.75 -3.49
CA GLY A 60 14.33 -8.62 -2.61
C GLY A 60 14.14 -7.29 -3.32
N ILE A 61 14.66 -7.15 -4.55
CA ILE A 61 14.49 -5.93 -5.36
C ILE A 61 13.00 -5.70 -5.70
N ILE A 62 12.28 -6.73 -6.12
CA ILE A 62 10.85 -6.63 -6.46
C ILE A 62 10.04 -6.18 -5.24
N VAL A 63 10.29 -6.80 -4.09
CA VAL A 63 9.64 -6.48 -2.81
C VAL A 63 9.95 -5.05 -2.40
N LEU A 64 11.22 -4.62 -2.50
CA LEU A 64 11.63 -3.28 -2.13
C LEU A 64 10.94 -2.22 -3.00
N LEU A 65 10.83 -2.46 -4.32
CA LEU A 65 10.11 -1.56 -5.23
C LEU A 65 8.62 -1.49 -4.91
N LEU A 66 7.99 -2.63 -4.58
CA LEU A 66 6.60 -2.69 -4.17
C LEU A 66 6.35 -1.95 -2.86
N ASP A 67 7.18 -2.18 -1.84
CA ASP A 67 7.06 -1.51 -0.55
C ASP A 67 7.26 -0.01 -0.69
N LEU A 68 8.26 0.42 -1.47
CA LEU A 68 8.49 1.83 -1.74
C LEU A 68 7.28 2.48 -2.43
N PHE A 69 6.63 1.77 -3.35
CA PHE A 69 5.40 2.23 -3.99
C PHE A 69 4.20 2.28 -3.02
N VAL A 70 4.04 1.29 -2.14
CA VAL A 70 2.98 1.28 -1.13
C VAL A 70 3.17 2.41 -0.12
N VAL A 71 4.40 2.64 0.33
CA VAL A 71 4.75 3.77 1.22
C VAL A 71 4.47 5.09 0.52
N ALA A 72 4.84 5.24 -0.76
CA ALA A 72 4.48 6.43 -1.53
C ALA A 72 2.95 6.62 -1.61
N CYS A 73 2.18 5.56 -1.85
CA CYS A 73 0.71 5.62 -1.85
C CYS A 73 0.11 5.98 -0.49
N ALA A 74 0.74 5.55 0.61
CA ALA A 74 0.24 5.75 1.96
C ALA A 74 0.55 7.15 2.52
N PHE A 75 1.77 7.65 2.28
CA PHE A 75 2.31 8.87 2.91
C PHE A 75 2.39 10.08 1.99
N LEU A 76 2.57 9.89 0.67
CA LEU A 76 2.81 11.01 -0.22
C LEU A 76 1.49 11.73 -0.53
N LYS A 77 1.39 12.97 -0.07
CA LYS A 77 0.29 13.89 -0.37
C LYS A 77 0.76 14.94 -1.36
N PHE A 78 0.03 15.12 -2.46
CA PHE A 78 0.28 16.18 -3.42
C PHE A 78 -0.47 17.44 -2.99
N GLU A 79 0.25 18.42 -2.45
CA GLU A 79 -0.33 19.70 -2.01
C GLU A 79 -1.05 20.44 -3.15
N ARG A 80 -0.51 20.39 -4.37
CA ARG A 80 -1.09 21.02 -5.57
C ARG A 80 -2.51 20.56 -5.90
N TYR A 81 -2.85 19.33 -5.54
CA TYR A 81 -4.16 18.73 -5.84
C TYR A 81 -4.96 18.39 -4.58
N GLU A 82 -4.41 18.72 -3.39
CA GLU A 82 -4.91 18.32 -2.06
C GLU A 82 -5.23 16.83 -1.90
N GLN A 83 -4.68 15.99 -2.77
CA GLN A 83 -4.97 14.55 -2.87
C GLN A 83 -3.77 13.72 -2.45
N TYR A 84 -4.06 12.52 -1.95
CA TYR A 84 -3.02 11.53 -1.72
C TYR A 84 -2.63 10.83 -3.02
N PHE A 85 -1.40 10.33 -3.10
CA PHE A 85 -0.89 9.70 -4.32
C PHE A 85 -1.78 8.56 -4.82
N SER A 86 -2.36 7.78 -3.90
CA SER A 86 -3.34 6.73 -4.23
C SER A 86 -4.59 7.28 -4.94
N GLU A 87 -5.14 8.39 -4.46
CA GLU A 87 -6.31 9.07 -5.04
C GLU A 87 -5.98 9.73 -6.38
N PHE A 88 -4.79 10.32 -6.48
CA PHE A 88 -4.29 10.92 -7.71
C PHE A 88 -4.16 9.87 -8.82
N LEU A 89 -3.60 8.68 -8.51
CA LEU A 89 -3.50 7.58 -9.47
C LEU A 89 -4.87 7.10 -9.96
N ILE A 90 -5.84 6.92 -9.06
CA ILE A 90 -7.21 6.54 -9.41
C ILE A 90 -7.85 7.59 -10.32
N THR A 91 -7.64 8.87 -10.01
CA THR A 91 -8.17 10.00 -10.80
C THR A 91 -7.58 10.01 -12.20
N GLN A 92 -6.27 9.80 -12.34
CA GLN A 92 -5.60 9.70 -13.64
C GLN A 92 -6.08 8.50 -14.46
N ILE A 93 -6.27 7.33 -13.83
CA ILE A 93 -6.79 6.13 -14.51
C ILE A 93 -8.21 6.37 -15.02
N LYS A 94 -9.08 6.94 -14.17
CA LYS A 94 -10.46 7.29 -14.55
C LYS A 94 -10.49 8.34 -15.66
N TYR A 95 -9.61 9.34 -15.60
CA TYR A 95 -9.49 10.36 -16.63
C TYR A 95 -9.12 9.75 -17.99
N LYS A 96 -8.08 8.90 -18.03
CA LYS A 96 -7.69 8.19 -19.27
C LYS A 96 -8.80 7.30 -19.81
N LYS A 97 -9.53 6.59 -18.93
CA LYS A 97 -10.67 5.74 -19.33
C LYS A 97 -11.87 6.55 -19.84
N SER A 98 -12.06 7.76 -19.33
CA SER A 98 -13.18 8.62 -19.67
C SER A 98 -12.94 9.47 -20.92
N GLN A 99 -11.72 9.53 -21.45
CA GLN A 99 -11.48 10.15 -22.76
C GLN A 99 -12.21 9.33 -23.82
N LYS A 100 -13.38 9.82 -24.25
CA LYS A 100 -14.05 9.35 -25.45
C LYS A 100 -13.09 9.57 -26.60
N MET A 101 -12.50 8.51 -27.13
CA MET A 101 -11.82 8.57 -28.42
C MET A 101 -12.90 8.80 -29.48
N TYR A 102 -13.04 10.05 -29.89
CA TYR A 102 -13.74 10.38 -31.11
C TYR A 102 -12.82 9.94 -32.26
N TYR A 103 -13.08 8.76 -32.81
CA TYR A 103 -12.53 8.34 -34.10
C TYR A 103 -13.29 9.02 -35.24
#